data_AF-A0A2G2LGT6-F1
#
_entry.id   AF-A0A2G2LGT6-F1
#
_cell.length_a   1.000
_cell.length_b   1.000
_cell.length_c   1.000
_cell.angle_alpha   90.00
_cell.angle_beta   90.00
_cell.angle_gamma   90.00
#
_symmetry.space_group_name_H-M   'P 1'
#
loop_
_entity.id
_entity.type
_entity.pdbx_description
1 polymer ?
#
loop_
_entity_poly.entity_id
_entity_poly.type
_entity_poly.pdbx_seq_one_letter_code
_entity_poly.pdbx_strand_id
1 'polypeptide(L)'
;MHDIRAIRLEPDAFDAAMARRGLAPQAMQLIELDEKLRLAISLQQEAETDRNQASKLIGAAKAKGDEAEFQRLRETVSDLKAVIATQQALSADLNTQLQDKLLSLPNIMADDVPDGADESANQEMRNWGEPRSFNY
;
A
#
# COMPACT_ATOMS: atom_id res chain seq x y z
N MET A 1 6.96 9.03 -4.89
CA MET A 1 6.41 7.99 -4.00
C MET A 1 7.10 6.69 -4.33
N HIS A 2 7.57 5.95 -3.34
CA HIS A 2 8.22 4.66 -3.55
C HIS A 2 7.24 3.61 -4.08
N ASP A 3 7.73 2.66 -4.88
CA ASP A 3 6.95 1.50 -5.31
C ASP A 3 6.94 0.45 -4.19
N ILE A 4 5.76 0.18 -3.65
CA ILE A 4 5.56 -0.85 -2.62
C ILE A 4 5.99 -2.25 -3.08
N ARG A 5 5.96 -2.53 -4.39
CA ARG A 5 6.46 -3.80 -4.93
C ARG A 5 7.96 -3.92 -4.81
N ALA A 6 8.69 -2.84 -5.06
CA ALA A 6 10.15 -2.80 -4.90
C ALA A 6 10.54 -2.97 -3.43
N ILE A 7 9.84 -2.29 -2.52
CA ILE A 7 10.06 -2.41 -1.06
C ILE A 7 9.83 -3.85 -0.58
N ARG A 8 8.82 -4.53 -1.12
CA ARG A 8 8.56 -5.94 -0.78
C ARG A 8 9.61 -6.90 -1.33
N LEU A 9 10.18 -6.60 -2.50
CA LEU A 9 11.21 -7.45 -3.12
C LEU A 9 12.55 -7.30 -2.39
N GLU A 10 12.90 -6.08 -1.98
CA GLU A 10 14.20 -5.74 -1.40
C GLU A 10 14.04 -4.86 -0.13
N PRO A 11 13.43 -5.37 0.95
CA PRO A 11 13.15 -4.59 2.15
C PRO A 11 14.44 -4.11 2.84
N ASP A 12 15.46 -4.96 2.92
CA ASP A 12 16.72 -4.65 3.57
C ASP A 12 17.47 -3.53 2.82
N ALA A 13 17.44 -3.55 1.48
CA ALA A 13 18.05 -2.52 0.66
C ALA A 13 17.32 -1.18 0.81
N PHE A 14 15.98 -1.21 0.88
CA PHE A 14 15.18 -0.02 1.14
C PHE A 14 15.52 0.60 2.50
N ASP A 15 15.57 -0.20 3.56
CA ASP A 15 15.86 0.29 4.90
C ASP A 15 17.31 0.79 5.02
N ALA A 16 18.27 0.15 4.34
CA ALA A 16 19.64 0.66 4.25
C ALA A 16 19.68 2.03 3.56
N ALA A 17 18.94 2.23 2.47
CA ALA A 17 18.86 3.52 1.79
C ALA A 17 18.21 4.61 2.64
N MET A 18 17.18 4.26 3.42
CA MET A 18 16.55 5.18 4.38
C MET A 18 17.51 5.53 5.53
N ALA A 19 18.31 4.59 5.99
CA ALA A 19 19.31 4.80 7.04
C ALA A 19 20.42 5.78 6.62
N ARG A 20 20.77 5.83 5.32
CA ARG A 20 21.69 6.87 4.78
C ARG A 20 21.14 8.30 4.97
N ARG A 21 19.83 8.47 5.18
CA ARG A 21 19.17 9.74 5.53
C ARG A 21 18.82 9.85 7.02
N GLY A 22 19.36 8.97 7.86
CA GLY A 22 19.11 8.97 9.31
C GLY A 22 17.73 8.48 9.73
N LEU A 23 16.98 7.81 8.84
CA LEU A 23 15.67 7.25 9.18
C LEU A 23 15.80 5.85 9.76
N ALA A 24 14.91 5.53 10.71
CA ALA A 24 14.75 4.17 11.21
C ALA A 24 14.15 3.25 10.11
N PRO A 25 14.30 1.91 10.22
CA PRO A 25 13.67 0.96 9.31
C PRO A 25 12.16 1.19 9.13
N GLN A 26 11.70 1.21 7.88
CA GLN A 26 10.31 1.48 7.50
C GLN A 26 9.68 0.32 6.72
N ALA A 27 10.47 -0.55 6.08
CA ALA A 27 9.97 -1.55 5.14
C ALA A 27 8.90 -2.48 5.75
N MET A 28 9.15 -3.02 6.94
CA MET A 28 8.25 -3.98 7.58
C MET A 28 6.83 -3.42 7.79
N GLN A 29 6.73 -2.17 8.28
CA GLN A 29 5.41 -1.54 8.51
C GLN A 29 4.64 -1.32 7.21
N LEU A 30 5.34 -0.98 6.13
CA LEU A 30 4.74 -0.79 4.81
C LEU A 30 4.26 -2.12 4.23
N ILE A 31 5.06 -3.18 4.39
CA ILE A 31 4.73 -4.53 3.94
C ILE A 31 3.50 -5.08 4.69
N GLU A 32 3.41 -4.88 6.00
CA GLU A 32 2.24 -5.30 6.79
C GLU A 32 0.94 -4.62 6.33
N LEU A 33 1.00 -3.32 6.01
CA LEU A 33 -0.15 -2.59 5.47
C LEU A 33 -0.54 -3.09 4.08
N ASP A 34 0.44 -3.31 3.20
CA ASP A 34 0.24 -3.90 1.87
C ASP A 34 -0.34 -5.32 1.93
N GLU A 35 0.10 -6.15 2.88
CA GLU A 35 -0.45 -7.49 3.13
C GLU A 35 -1.92 -7.45 3.56
N LYS A 36 -2.24 -6.60 4.55
CA LYS A 36 -3.62 -6.42 5.00
C LYS A 36 -4.51 -5.89 3.88
N LEU A 37 -4.01 -4.94 3.08
CA LEU A 37 -4.72 -4.38 1.94
C LEU A 37 -5.03 -5.47 0.89
N ARG A 38 -4.02 -6.25 0.51
CA ARG A 38 -4.21 -7.37 -0.44
C ARG A 38 -5.21 -8.40 0.08
N LEU A 39 -5.14 -8.73 1.36
CA LEU A 39 -6.07 -9.67 1.98
C LEU A 39 -7.51 -9.16 1.92
N ALA A 40 -7.74 -7.89 2.29
CA ALA A 40 -9.06 -7.27 2.22
C ALA A 40 -9.63 -7.27 0.80
N ILE A 41 -8.81 -6.94 -0.20
CA ILE A 41 -9.19 -6.98 -1.62
C ILE A 41 -9.53 -8.41 -2.05
N SER A 42 -8.72 -9.40 -1.65
CA SER A 42 -8.97 -10.81 -1.99
C SER A 42 -10.29 -11.30 -1.40
N LEU A 43 -10.55 -11.01 -0.12
CA LEU A 43 -11.80 -11.38 0.55
C LEU A 43 -13.01 -10.69 -0.05
N GLN A 44 -12.87 -9.42 -0.47
CA GLN A 44 -13.92 -8.72 -1.20
C GLN A 44 -14.24 -9.45 -2.51
N GLN A 45 -13.23 -9.82 -3.29
CA GLN A 45 -13.41 -10.46 -4.60
C GLN A 45 -13.99 -11.88 -4.49
N GLU A 46 -13.58 -12.63 -3.46
CA GLU A 46 -14.17 -13.94 -3.13
C GLU A 46 -15.65 -13.78 -2.78
N ALA A 47 -16.00 -12.86 -1.88
CA ALA A 47 -17.39 -12.61 -1.49
C ALA A 47 -18.25 -12.11 -2.66
N GLU A 48 -17.71 -11.31 -3.58
CA GLU A 48 -18.40 -10.91 -4.81
C GLU A 48 -18.68 -12.10 -5.73
N THR A 49 -17.70 -13.01 -5.85
CA THR A 49 -17.83 -14.23 -6.65
C THR A 49 -18.93 -15.12 -6.08
N ASP A 50 -18.89 -15.38 -4.78
CA ASP A 50 -19.88 -16.20 -4.08
C ASP A 50 -21.28 -15.58 -4.15
N ARG A 51 -21.38 -14.26 -3.98
CA ARG A 51 -22.66 -13.54 -4.07
C ARG A 51 -23.26 -13.70 -5.48
N ASN A 52 -22.44 -13.61 -6.52
CA ASN A 52 -22.89 -13.76 -7.89
C ASN A 52 -23.36 -15.20 -8.19
N GLN A 53 -22.67 -16.20 -7.62
CA GLN A 53 -23.09 -17.61 -7.72
C GLN A 53 -24.41 -17.85 -6.97
N ALA A 54 -24.50 -17.41 -5.71
CA ALA A 54 -25.71 -17.51 -4.90
C ALA A 54 -26.90 -16.80 -5.56
N SER A 55 -26.70 -15.63 -6.17
CA SER A 55 -27.76 -14.90 -6.89
C SER A 55 -28.32 -15.68 -8.08
N LYS A 56 -27.49 -16.47 -8.79
CA LYS A 56 -27.97 -17.36 -9.87
C LYS A 56 -28.79 -18.52 -9.30
N LEU A 57 -28.34 -19.09 -8.19
CA LEU A 57 -29.05 -20.18 -7.50
C LEU A 57 -30.40 -19.72 -6.95
N ILE A 58 -30.51 -18.47 -6.45
CA ILE A 58 -31.79 -17.88 -6.01
C ILE A 58 -32.82 -17.92 -7.13
N GLY A 59 -32.43 -17.48 -8.33
CA GLY A 59 -33.31 -17.50 -9.51
C GLY A 59 -33.77 -18.92 -9.86
N ALA A 60 -32.85 -19.89 -9.80
CA ALA A 60 -33.15 -21.30 -10.05
C ALA A 60 -34.05 -21.93 -8.99
N ALA A 61 -33.83 -21.64 -7.69
CA ALA A 61 -34.66 -22.14 -6.59
C ALA A 61 -36.08 -21.59 -6.68
N LYS A 62 -36.22 -20.29 -6.97
CA LYS A 62 -37.53 -19.66 -7.19
C LYS A 62 -38.28 -20.26 -8.38
N ALA A 63 -37.58 -20.54 -9.48
CA ALA A 63 -38.18 -21.17 -10.66
C ALA A 63 -38.64 -22.62 -10.39
N LYS A 64 -37.96 -23.34 -9.48
CA LYS A 64 -38.32 -24.70 -9.05
C LYS A 64 -39.38 -24.74 -7.95
N GLY A 65 -39.74 -23.60 -7.35
CA GLY A 65 -40.65 -23.53 -6.20
C GLY A 65 -40.05 -24.04 -4.89
N ASP A 66 -38.71 -24.10 -4.79
CA ASP A 66 -38.01 -24.51 -3.58
C ASP A 66 -37.84 -23.30 -2.63
N GLU A 67 -38.86 -23.07 -1.81
CA GLU A 67 -38.93 -21.92 -0.91
C GLU A 67 -37.88 -21.97 0.21
N ALA A 68 -37.54 -23.18 0.69
CA ALA A 68 -36.54 -23.33 1.75
C ALA A 68 -35.14 -22.94 1.25
N GLU A 69 -34.76 -23.43 0.07
CA GLU A 69 -33.48 -23.07 -0.55
C GLU A 69 -33.45 -21.60 -0.99
N PHE A 70 -34.59 -21.07 -1.46
CA PHE A 70 -34.71 -19.64 -1.80
C PHE A 70 -34.42 -18.73 -0.60
N GLN A 71 -34.99 -19.02 0.58
CA GLN A 71 -34.75 -18.20 1.77
C GLN A 71 -33.31 -18.33 2.28
N ARG A 72 -32.76 -19.55 2.34
CA ARG A 72 -31.36 -19.80 2.72
C ARG A 72 -30.37 -19.00 1.84
N LEU A 73 -30.60 -19.01 0.54
CA LEU A 73 -29.74 -18.29 -0.41
C LEU A 73 -29.91 -16.77 -0.30
N ARG A 74 -31.11 -16.26 0.02
CA ARG A 74 -31.32 -14.82 0.28
C ARG A 74 -30.54 -14.34 1.49
N GLU A 75 -30.55 -15.10 2.57
CA GLU A 75 -29.75 -14.81 3.77
C GLU A 75 -28.26 -14.81 3.42
N THR A 76 -27.78 -15.84 2.72
CA THR A 76 -26.39 -15.93 2.25
C THR A 76 -25.98 -14.71 1.41
N VAL A 77 -26.83 -14.27 0.47
CA VAL A 77 -26.55 -13.07 -0.34
C VAL A 77 -26.53 -11.80 0.51
N SER A 78 -27.37 -11.71 1.54
CA SER A 78 -27.37 -10.59 2.48
C SER A 78 -26.06 -10.53 3.27
N ASP A 79 -25.61 -11.66 3.81
CA ASP A 79 -24.37 -11.75 4.58
C ASP A 79 -23.15 -11.41 3.71
N LEU A 80 -23.09 -11.96 2.49
CA LEU A 80 -22.03 -11.65 1.54
C LEU A 80 -22.00 -10.17 1.15
N LYS A 81 -23.15 -9.49 1.05
CA LYS A 81 -23.18 -8.03 0.85
C LYS A 81 -22.57 -7.27 2.03
N ALA A 82 -22.83 -7.70 3.26
CA ALA A 82 -22.23 -7.10 4.45
C ALA A 82 -20.70 -7.30 4.47
N VAL A 83 -20.22 -8.50 4.11
CA VAL A 83 -18.79 -8.78 3.96
C VAL A 83 -18.15 -7.89 2.91
N ILE A 84 -18.74 -7.79 1.70
CA ILE A 84 -18.23 -6.92 0.63
C ILE A 84 -18.12 -5.47 1.11
N ALA A 85 -19.16 -4.92 1.72
CA ALA A 85 -19.14 -3.55 2.22
C ALA A 85 -18.05 -3.33 3.28
N THR A 86 -17.87 -4.29 4.19
CA THR A 86 -16.85 -4.24 5.24
C THR A 86 -15.44 -4.27 4.65
N GLN A 87 -15.16 -5.21 3.75
CA GLN A 87 -13.84 -5.35 3.12
C GLN A 87 -13.53 -4.18 2.18
N GLN A 88 -14.53 -3.63 1.49
CA GLN A 88 -14.37 -2.44 0.67
C GLN A 88 -13.97 -1.23 1.52
N ALA A 89 -14.65 -0.99 2.65
CA ALA A 89 -14.29 0.10 3.56
C ALA A 89 -12.89 -0.08 4.16
N LEU A 90 -12.57 -1.31 4.58
CA LEU A 90 -11.25 -1.64 5.12
C LEU A 90 -10.13 -1.45 4.10
N SER A 91 -10.33 -1.91 2.86
CA SER A 91 -9.32 -1.75 1.79
C SER A 91 -9.10 -0.28 1.44
N ALA A 92 -10.14 0.55 1.43
CA ALA A 92 -10.01 1.99 1.18
C ALA A 92 -9.20 2.70 2.28
N ASP A 93 -9.47 2.37 3.54
CA ASP A 93 -8.74 2.88 4.70
C ASP A 93 -7.26 2.45 4.68
N LEU A 94 -7.00 1.16 4.52
CA LEU A 94 -5.62 0.61 4.44
C LEU A 94 -4.84 1.21 3.26
N ASN A 95 -5.48 1.40 2.11
CA ASN A 95 -4.84 2.05 0.96
C ASN A 95 -4.47 3.50 1.27
N THR A 96 -5.33 4.24 1.98
CA THR A 96 -5.05 5.62 2.39
C THR A 96 -3.86 5.65 3.36
N GLN A 97 -3.87 4.80 4.39
CA GLN A 97 -2.75 4.70 5.35
C GLN A 97 -1.42 4.33 4.68
N LEU A 98 -1.45 3.39 3.73
CA LEU A 98 -0.26 2.99 2.97
C LEU A 98 0.26 4.15 2.11
N GLN A 99 -0.63 4.85 1.39
CA GLN A 99 -0.25 5.98 0.55
C GLN A 99 0.33 7.13 1.38
N ASP A 100 -0.31 7.50 2.49
CA ASP A 100 0.16 8.57 3.36
C ASP A 100 1.56 8.30 3.89
N LYS A 101 1.82 7.06 4.33
CA LYS A 101 3.17 6.63 4.74
C LYS A 101 4.16 6.72 3.59
N LEU A 102 3.85 6.17 2.42
CA LEU A 102 4.76 6.22 1.26
C LEU A 102 5.04 7.65 0.77
N LEU A 103 4.07 8.56 0.91
CA LEU A 103 4.21 9.97 0.54
C LEU A 103 5.08 10.75 1.53
N SER A 104 5.08 10.36 2.81
CA SER A 104 5.92 10.99 3.84
C SER A 104 7.41 10.66 3.73
N LEU A 105 7.78 9.63 2.96
CA LEU A 105 9.16 9.15 2.89
C LEU A 105 9.99 9.92 1.86
N PRO A 106 11.25 10.25 2.17
CA PRO A 106 12.17 10.86 1.22
C PRO A 106 12.52 9.90 0.09
N ASN A 107 12.99 10.43 -1.04
CA ASN A 107 13.47 9.59 -2.12
C ASN A 107 14.78 8.86 -1.75
N ILE A 108 15.03 7.72 -2.40
CA ILE A 108 16.31 7.00 -2.32
C ILE A 108 17.38 7.86 -3.01
N MET A 109 18.55 7.95 -2.37
CA MET A 109 19.70 8.68 -2.94
C MET A 109 20.30 7.87 -4.08
N ALA A 110 20.82 8.56 -5.10
CA ALA A 110 21.61 7.90 -6.14
C ALA A 110 22.91 7.34 -5.54
N ASP A 111 23.49 6.36 -6.23
CA ASP A 111 24.68 5.64 -5.76
C ASP A 111 25.92 6.54 -5.67
N ASP A 112 25.97 7.61 -6.45
CA ASP A 112 27.07 8.59 -6.49
C ASP A 112 26.94 9.70 -5.45
N VAL A 113 25.82 9.78 -4.72
CA VAL A 113 25.66 10.75 -3.63
C VAL A 113 26.53 10.31 -2.46
N PRO A 114 27.46 11.16 -1.97
CA PRO A 114 28.30 10.81 -0.84
C PRO A 114 27.48 10.73 0.46
N ASP A 115 27.91 9.86 1.38
CA ASP A 115 27.32 9.80 2.72
C ASP A 115 27.72 11.02 3.54
N GLY A 116 26.75 11.57 4.28
CA GLY A 116 26.95 12.75 5.10
C GLY A 116 25.81 12.93 6.09
N ALA A 117 26.15 13.26 7.34
CA ALA A 117 25.15 13.51 8.38
C ALA A 117 24.53 14.91 8.25
N ASP A 118 25.30 15.88 7.73
CA ASP A 118 24.93 17.28 7.62
C ASP A 118 25.73 17.99 6.50
N GLU A 119 25.56 19.31 6.43
CA GLU A 119 26.17 20.20 5.43
C GLU A 119 27.70 20.19 5.45
N SER A 120 28.35 19.79 6.55
CA SER A 120 29.81 19.73 6.65
C SER A 120 30.41 18.59 5.82
N ALA A 121 29.60 17.60 5.45
CA ALA A 121 30.00 16.50 4.57
C ALA A 121 29.84 16.83 3.08
N ASN A 122 29.34 18.03 2.74
CA ASN A 122 29.18 18.44 1.34
C ASN A 122 30.55 18.54 0.65
N GLN A 123 30.65 17.95 -0.53
CA GLN A 123 31.86 18.00 -1.35
C GLN A 123 31.73 19.08 -2.43
N GLU A 124 32.70 20.00 -2.47
CA GLU A 124 32.78 21.00 -3.52
C GLU A 124 33.22 20.36 -4.83
N MET A 125 32.32 20.31 -5.81
CA MET A 125 32.59 19.68 -7.10
C MET A 125 33.42 20.58 -8.03
N ARG A 126 33.22 21.89 -7.96
CA ARG A 126 33.93 22.89 -8.76
C ARG A 126 33.77 24.28 -8.15
N ASN A 127 34.78 25.12 -8.35
CA ASN A 127 34.70 26.55 -8.13
C ASN A 127 34.99 27.30 -9.43
N TRP A 128 34.42 28.49 -9.61
CA TRP A 128 34.67 29.30 -10.79
C TRP A 128 34.68 30.79 -10.46
N GLY A 129 35.73 31.47 -10.90
CA GLY A 129 36.03 32.86 -10.54
C GLY A 129 36.74 32.96 -9.18
N GLU A 130 37.03 34.19 -8.77
CA GLU A 130 37.62 34.49 -7.46
C GLU A 130 36.69 35.44 -6.69
N PRO A 131 36.35 35.15 -5.42
CA PRO A 131 35.58 36.07 -4.59
C PRO A 131 36.27 37.45 -4.52
N ARG A 132 35.48 38.51 -4.72
CA ARG A 132 36.01 39.89 -4.73
C ARG A 132 36.63 40.24 -3.39
N SER A 133 37.91 40.66 -3.41
CA SER A 133 38.54 41.28 -2.25
C SER A 133 38.00 42.71 -2.08
N PHE A 134 37.50 43.02 -0.89
CA PHE A 134 37.04 44.36 -0.53
C PHE A 134 38.15 45.14 0.20
N ASN A 135 38.27 46.43 -0.10
CA ASN A 135 39.29 47.34 0.44
C ASN A 135 38.68 48.61 1.07
N TYR A 136 37.43 48.50 1.52
CA TYR A 136 36.74 49.51 2.33
C TYR A 136 36.79 49.14 3.82
#